data_AF-A0A254QRG2-F1
#
_entry.id   AF-A0A254QRG2-F1
#
_cell.length_a   1.000
_cell.length_b   1.000
_cell.length_c   1.000
_cell.angle_alpha   90.00
_cell.angle_beta   90.00
_cell.angle_gamma   90.00
#
_symmetry.space_group_name_H-M   'P 1'
#
loop_
_entity.id
_entity.type
_entity.pdbx_description
1 polymer ?
#
loop_
_entity_poly.entity_id
_entity_poly.type
_entity_poly.pdbx_seq_one_letter_code
_entity_poly.pdbx_strand_id
1 'polypeptide(L)'
;MQRSAKRISNNKALIMKFLSAFSAFALALGLSSTASAADLSGAEMSLTAYAGFDISNPTFNVGPGVETTADYLTDTFTFDFTETGLLTVGYDGPYRTAFSSGFGQFVFTDIGDTIADFSAFTLLSSSTASFTQSKLNFTADTLRVNFTGFYMETGTLFTAQIETAVSAVPLPATFPALLLGIGGLATLRRRQRRAV
;
A
#
# COMPACT_ATOMS: atom_id res chain seq x y z
N MET A 1 36.78 60.13 16.52
CA MET A 1 37.55 58.88 16.69
C MET A 1 36.72 57.88 17.49
N GLN A 2 35.63 57.30 16.93
CA GLN A 2 34.76 56.36 17.69
C GLN A 2 33.76 55.53 16.83
N ARG A 3 34.15 55.11 15.62
CA ARG A 3 33.27 54.32 14.73
C ARG A 3 34.01 53.12 14.13
N SER A 4 34.37 52.12 14.94
CA SER A 4 34.93 50.87 14.39
C SER A 4 34.62 49.59 15.17
N ALA A 5 34.11 49.67 16.40
CA ALA A 5 33.91 48.48 17.24
C ALA A 5 32.54 47.76 17.03
N LYS A 6 31.57 48.39 16.36
CA LYS A 6 30.17 47.88 16.32
C LYS A 6 29.87 46.84 15.23
N ARG A 7 30.82 46.54 14.33
CA ARG A 7 30.58 45.65 13.17
C ARG A 7 30.82 44.17 13.42
N ILE A 8 31.49 43.78 14.52
CA ILE A 8 31.89 42.38 14.76
C ILE A 8 30.85 41.61 15.60
N SER A 9 29.97 42.28 16.37
CA SER A 9 28.98 41.57 17.21
C SER A 9 27.80 40.99 16.43
N ASN A 10 27.49 41.49 15.24
CA ASN A 10 26.29 41.07 14.49
C ASN A 10 26.44 39.72 13.75
N ASN A 11 27.67 39.26 13.50
CA ASN A 11 27.89 37.99 12.79
C ASN A 11 27.77 36.76 13.70
N LYS A 12 27.97 36.91 15.02
CA LYS A 12 27.84 35.79 15.97
C LYS A 12 26.38 35.38 16.21
N ALA A 13 25.45 36.33 16.14
CA ALA A 13 24.02 36.07 16.29
C ALA A 13 23.40 35.34 15.07
N LEU A 14 23.96 35.53 13.87
CA LEU A 14 23.49 34.85 12.66
C LEU A 14 23.91 33.37 12.62
N ILE A 15 25.11 33.05 13.10
CA ILE A 15 25.64 31.68 13.15
C ILE A 15 24.93 30.83 14.22
N MET A 16 24.50 31.41 15.34
CA MET A 16 23.72 30.68 16.36
C MET A 16 22.29 30.35 15.93
N LYS A 17 21.67 31.17 15.06
CA LYS A 17 20.30 30.91 14.57
C LYS A 17 20.23 29.81 13.50
N PHE A 18 21.32 29.55 12.77
CA PHE A 18 21.39 28.44 11.82
C PHE A 18 21.56 27.08 12.50
N LEU A 19 22.18 27.02 13.68
CA LEU A 19 22.44 25.76 14.38
C LEU A 19 21.22 25.21 15.14
N SER A 20 20.23 26.05 15.45
CA SER A 20 18.95 25.61 16.07
C SER A 20 17.93 25.06 15.07
N ALA A 21 18.11 25.30 13.77
CA ALA A 21 17.19 24.80 12.74
C ALA A 21 17.45 23.34 12.33
N PHE A 22 18.65 22.81 12.61
CA PHE A 22 19.02 21.43 12.23
C PHE A 22 18.54 20.36 13.23
N SER A 23 18.23 20.73 14.47
CA SER A 23 17.79 19.76 15.50
C SER A 23 16.29 19.43 15.46
N ALA A 24 15.48 20.18 14.72
CA ALA A 24 14.05 19.91 14.58
C ALA A 24 13.71 19.01 13.37
N PHE A 25 14.66 18.80 12.43
CA PHE A 25 14.42 18.00 11.22
C PHE A 25 14.72 16.50 11.42
N ALA A 26 15.48 16.13 12.46
CA ALA A 26 15.91 14.75 12.70
C ALA A 26 14.87 13.87 13.42
N LEU A 27 13.77 14.43 13.93
CA LEU A 27 12.70 13.64 14.58
C LEU A 27 11.53 13.30 13.66
N ALA A 28 11.53 13.79 12.42
CA ALA A 28 10.52 13.48 11.40
C ALA A 28 11.06 12.48 10.36
N LEU A 29 11.94 11.56 10.77
CA LEU A 29 12.16 10.33 10.01
C LEU A 29 10.88 9.50 10.15
N GLY A 30 9.88 9.87 9.35
CA GLY A 30 8.65 9.13 9.19
C GLY A 30 9.01 7.69 8.89
N LEU A 31 8.43 6.79 9.67
CA LEU A 31 8.41 5.37 9.39
C LEU A 31 7.68 5.20 8.06
N SER A 32 8.39 5.30 6.94
CA SER A 32 7.89 4.88 5.65
C SER A 32 7.73 3.38 5.75
N SER A 33 6.49 2.92 5.96
CA SER A 33 6.13 1.52 5.85
C SER A 33 6.53 1.07 4.44
N THR A 34 7.47 0.14 4.35
CA THR A 34 7.76 -0.54 3.09
C THR A 34 6.55 -1.37 2.74
N ALA A 35 5.99 -1.20 1.54
CA ALA A 35 4.99 -2.12 1.03
C ALA A 35 5.70 -3.42 0.62
N SER A 36 5.06 -4.55 0.91
CA SER A 36 5.49 -5.87 0.46
C SER A 36 4.30 -6.61 -0.15
N ALA A 37 4.58 -7.59 -1.00
CA ALA A 37 3.55 -8.53 -1.47
C ALA A 37 2.75 -9.06 -0.28
N ALA A 38 1.42 -9.08 -0.42
CA ALA A 38 0.54 -9.60 0.60
C ALA A 38 0.81 -11.09 0.83
N ASP A 39 0.81 -11.51 2.09
CA ASP A 39 0.65 -12.92 2.44
C ASP A 39 -0.85 -13.16 2.67
N LEU A 40 -1.46 -13.90 1.75
CA LEU A 40 -2.87 -14.25 1.79
C LEU A 40 -3.08 -15.73 2.15
N SER A 41 -2.04 -16.50 2.49
CA SER A 41 -2.20 -17.94 2.72
C SER A 41 -3.19 -18.24 3.86
N GLY A 42 -4.28 -18.93 3.53
CA GLY A 42 -5.35 -19.28 4.47
C GLY A 42 -6.26 -18.12 4.89
N ALA A 43 -6.09 -16.93 4.33
CA ALA A 43 -6.90 -15.77 4.67
C ALA A 43 -8.36 -15.95 4.24
N GLU A 44 -9.31 -15.58 5.10
CA GLU A 44 -10.74 -15.71 4.84
C GLU A 44 -11.28 -14.45 4.15
N MET A 45 -11.68 -14.60 2.89
CA MET A 45 -12.18 -13.51 2.06
C MET A 45 -13.64 -13.75 1.66
N SER A 46 -14.36 -12.66 1.41
CA SER A 46 -15.66 -12.71 0.75
C SER A 46 -15.66 -11.98 -0.58
N LEU A 47 -16.44 -12.48 -1.55
CA LEU A 47 -16.74 -11.83 -2.80
C LEU A 47 -18.19 -11.36 -2.80
N THR A 48 -18.39 -10.07 -3.10
CA THR A 48 -19.70 -9.49 -3.36
C THR A 48 -19.71 -8.76 -4.70
N ALA A 49 -20.86 -8.78 -5.37
CA ALA A 49 -21.07 -8.09 -6.64
C ALA A 49 -22.41 -7.34 -6.61
N TYR A 50 -22.64 -6.52 -7.64
CA TYR A 50 -23.96 -5.92 -7.85
C TYR A 50 -25.04 -7.00 -8.03
N ALA A 51 -26.31 -6.65 -7.77
CA ALA A 51 -27.42 -7.59 -7.91
C ALA A 51 -27.49 -8.23 -9.30
N GLY A 52 -27.68 -9.56 -9.35
CA GLY A 52 -27.84 -10.33 -10.58
C GLY A 52 -26.69 -11.29 -10.88
N PHE A 53 -25.57 -11.20 -10.18
CA PHE A 53 -24.52 -12.21 -10.24
C PHE A 53 -24.84 -13.37 -9.30
N ASP A 54 -24.71 -14.60 -9.81
CA ASP A 54 -24.66 -15.81 -9.01
C ASP A 54 -23.20 -16.12 -8.69
N ILE A 55 -22.81 -15.93 -7.42
CA ILE A 55 -21.43 -16.14 -6.98
C ILE A 55 -21.27 -17.56 -6.46
N SER A 56 -20.36 -18.31 -7.05
CA SER A 56 -19.91 -19.59 -6.50
C SER A 56 -18.87 -19.31 -5.41
N ASN A 57 -19.03 -19.94 -4.26
CA ASN A 57 -18.10 -19.80 -3.13
C ASN A 57 -17.91 -18.33 -2.68
N PRO A 58 -18.98 -17.61 -2.26
CA PRO A 58 -18.92 -16.19 -1.92
C PRO A 58 -18.08 -15.88 -0.68
N THR A 59 -17.70 -16.91 0.09
CA THR A 59 -16.76 -16.85 1.20
C THR A 59 -15.77 -17.98 1.02
N PHE A 60 -14.48 -17.67 1.00
CA PHE A 60 -13.43 -18.63 0.65
C PHE A 60 -12.14 -18.34 1.41
N ASN A 61 -11.34 -19.38 1.65
CA ASN A 61 -9.98 -19.23 2.17
C ASN A 61 -9.01 -19.21 1.01
N VAL A 62 -8.18 -18.18 0.90
CA VAL A 62 -7.16 -18.09 -0.15
C VAL A 62 -6.15 -19.21 0.01
N GLY A 63 -5.86 -19.91 -1.09
CA GLY A 63 -4.91 -21.01 -1.11
C GLY A 63 -4.81 -21.66 -2.48
N PRO A 64 -3.85 -22.60 -2.67
CA PRO A 64 -3.61 -23.23 -3.96
C PRO A 64 -4.86 -23.93 -4.52
N GLY A 65 -5.27 -23.52 -5.72
CA GLY A 65 -6.41 -24.11 -6.43
C GLY A 65 -7.78 -23.70 -5.88
N VAL A 66 -7.85 -22.68 -5.02
CA VAL A 66 -9.11 -22.09 -4.57
C VAL A 66 -9.48 -20.94 -5.48
N GLU A 67 -10.57 -21.12 -6.21
CA GLU A 67 -11.14 -20.12 -7.11
C GLU A 67 -12.55 -19.75 -6.63
N THR A 68 -12.95 -18.51 -6.89
CA THR A 68 -14.35 -18.09 -6.81
C THR A 68 -14.80 -17.62 -8.19
N THR A 69 -16.04 -17.92 -8.54
CA THR A 69 -16.62 -17.44 -9.80
C THR A 69 -17.83 -16.57 -9.54
N ALA A 70 -18.10 -15.66 -10.47
CA ALA A 70 -19.34 -14.93 -10.52
C ALA A 70 -19.95 -15.06 -11.91
N ASP A 71 -21.17 -15.62 -11.97
CA ASP A 71 -21.87 -15.86 -13.21
C ASP A 71 -22.99 -14.83 -13.39
N TYR A 72 -23.11 -14.29 -14.60
CA TYR A 72 -24.20 -13.41 -15.01
C TYR A 72 -24.74 -13.89 -16.34
N LEU A 73 -25.92 -14.50 -16.32
CA LEU A 73 -26.54 -15.15 -17.50
C LEU A 73 -25.64 -16.26 -18.07
N THR A 74 -24.89 -15.95 -19.13
CA THR A 74 -23.98 -16.87 -19.83
C THR A 74 -22.52 -16.45 -19.70
N ASP A 75 -22.25 -15.38 -18.95
CA ASP A 75 -20.91 -14.84 -18.75
C ASP A 75 -20.39 -15.30 -17.39
N THR A 76 -19.15 -15.78 -17.36
CA THR A 76 -18.46 -16.29 -16.17
C THR A 76 -17.20 -15.47 -15.91
N PHE A 77 -17.09 -14.99 -14.69
CA PHE A 77 -15.89 -14.38 -14.14
C PHE A 77 -15.20 -15.37 -13.24
N THR A 78 -13.90 -15.59 -13.44
CA THR A 78 -13.08 -16.40 -12.54
C THR A 78 -12.10 -15.49 -11.81
N PHE A 79 -12.01 -15.63 -10.50
CA PHE A 79 -11.08 -14.91 -9.66
C PHE A 79 -10.20 -15.93 -8.93
N ASP A 80 -8.90 -15.84 -9.17
CA ASP A 80 -7.88 -16.70 -8.57
C ASP A 80 -6.87 -15.84 -7.81
N PHE A 81 -6.70 -16.15 -6.52
CA PHE A 81 -5.75 -15.48 -5.64
C PHE A 81 -4.61 -16.43 -5.31
N THR A 82 -3.38 -16.00 -5.55
CA THR A 82 -2.22 -16.68 -5.00
C THR A 82 -1.99 -16.28 -3.54
N GLU A 83 -1.27 -17.14 -2.81
CA GLU A 83 -0.83 -16.86 -1.44
C GLU A 83 0.05 -15.61 -1.35
N THR A 84 0.69 -15.18 -2.45
CA THR A 84 1.59 -14.02 -2.50
C THR A 84 0.89 -12.74 -2.96
N GLY A 85 -0.44 -12.68 -2.91
CA GLY A 85 -1.21 -11.50 -3.25
C GLY A 85 -1.36 -11.22 -4.75
N LEU A 86 -1.10 -12.20 -5.63
CA LEU A 86 -1.41 -12.04 -7.04
C LEU A 86 -2.88 -12.41 -7.27
N LEU A 87 -3.67 -11.46 -7.76
CA LEU A 87 -5.02 -11.71 -8.26
C LEU A 87 -4.97 -11.88 -9.78
N THR A 88 -5.47 -13.01 -10.27
CA THR A 88 -5.76 -13.24 -11.69
C THR A 88 -7.26 -13.24 -11.90
N VAL A 89 -7.72 -12.50 -12.90
CA VAL A 89 -9.14 -12.44 -13.25
C VAL A 89 -9.32 -12.80 -14.72
N GLY A 90 -10.15 -13.81 -14.96
CA GLY A 90 -10.56 -14.27 -16.28
C GLY A 90 -12.02 -13.96 -16.55
N TYR A 91 -12.32 -13.74 -17.82
CA TYR A 91 -13.69 -13.67 -18.34
C TYR A 91 -13.88 -14.68 -19.48
N ASP A 92 -14.93 -15.47 -19.35
CA ASP A 92 -15.45 -16.34 -20.39
C ASP A 92 -16.93 -16.05 -20.63
N GLY A 93 -17.36 -16.07 -21.88
CA GLY A 93 -18.73 -15.72 -22.25
C GLY A 93 -18.92 -15.78 -23.76
N PRO A 94 -20.14 -16.08 -24.25
CA PRO A 94 -20.38 -16.26 -25.68
C PRO A 94 -20.41 -14.95 -26.47
N TYR A 95 -20.55 -13.81 -25.79
CA TYR A 95 -20.72 -12.51 -26.41
C TYR A 95 -19.80 -11.46 -25.79
N ARG A 96 -19.65 -10.36 -26.54
CA ARG A 96 -19.03 -9.15 -26.04
C ARG A 96 -19.99 -8.43 -25.09
N THR A 97 -19.73 -8.47 -23.79
CA THR A 97 -20.61 -7.89 -22.78
C THR A 97 -20.14 -6.51 -22.35
N ALA A 98 -21.05 -5.54 -22.37
CA ALA A 98 -20.81 -4.18 -21.95
C ALA A 98 -21.38 -3.94 -20.55
N PHE A 99 -20.54 -3.58 -19.60
CA PHE A 99 -21.00 -3.25 -18.25
C PHE A 99 -21.40 -1.78 -18.18
N SER A 100 -22.71 -1.53 -18.11
CA SER A 100 -23.27 -0.19 -17.87
C SER A 100 -23.09 0.24 -16.41
N SER A 101 -23.35 1.52 -16.10
CA SER A 101 -23.10 2.11 -14.78
C SER A 101 -23.73 1.29 -13.64
N GLY A 102 -22.88 0.73 -12.77
CA GLY A 102 -23.27 0.00 -11.56
C GLY A 102 -23.15 -1.52 -11.66
N PHE A 103 -23.23 -2.10 -12.86
CA PHE A 103 -23.33 -3.56 -13.05
C PHE A 103 -21.99 -4.32 -13.14
N GLY A 104 -20.85 -3.67 -12.94
CA GLY A 104 -19.53 -4.28 -13.15
C GLY A 104 -18.59 -4.22 -11.95
N GLN A 105 -19.09 -4.08 -10.73
CA GLN A 105 -18.24 -3.95 -9.54
C GLN A 105 -18.19 -5.26 -8.77
N PHE A 106 -16.97 -5.75 -8.54
CA PHE A 106 -16.66 -6.85 -7.64
C PHE A 106 -15.88 -6.32 -6.45
N VAL A 107 -16.30 -6.69 -5.26
CA VAL A 107 -15.70 -6.26 -4.00
C VAL A 107 -15.29 -7.49 -3.23
N PHE A 108 -13.98 -7.60 -3.00
CA PHE A 108 -13.40 -8.59 -2.12
C PHE A 108 -13.16 -7.97 -0.76
N THR A 109 -13.54 -8.65 0.31
CA THR A 109 -13.40 -8.15 1.69
C THR A 109 -12.67 -9.19 2.53
N ASP A 110 -11.64 -8.79 3.27
CA ASP A 110 -11.12 -9.59 4.39
C ASP A 110 -12.19 -9.62 5.48
N ILE A 111 -12.78 -10.80 5.69
CA ILE A 111 -13.81 -10.99 6.71
C ILE A 111 -13.27 -11.72 7.95
N GLY A 112 -12.07 -12.30 7.83
CA GLY A 112 -11.39 -12.98 8.91
C GLY A 112 -10.58 -12.03 9.80
N ASP A 113 -10.30 -10.80 9.34
CA ASP A 113 -9.36 -9.86 9.98
C ASP A 113 -7.98 -10.53 10.16
N THR A 114 -7.57 -11.26 9.12
CA THR A 114 -6.35 -12.08 9.11
C THR A 114 -5.25 -11.51 8.23
N ILE A 115 -5.59 -10.57 7.35
CA ILE A 115 -4.68 -9.90 6.44
C ILE A 115 -4.35 -8.53 7.03
N ALA A 116 -3.07 -8.14 7.01
CA ALA A 116 -2.71 -6.77 7.37
C ALA A 116 -3.31 -5.77 6.37
N ASP A 117 -3.59 -4.53 6.79
CA ASP A 117 -4.20 -3.49 5.94
C ASP A 117 -3.58 -3.45 4.53
N PHE A 118 -4.43 -3.48 3.50
CA PHE A 118 -3.96 -3.30 2.14
C PHE A 118 -3.32 -1.92 1.97
N SER A 119 -2.12 -1.90 1.41
CA SER A 119 -1.32 -0.69 1.19
C SER A 119 -1.19 -0.33 -0.29
N ALA A 120 -1.33 -1.31 -1.19
CA ALA A 120 -1.43 -1.08 -2.62
C ALA A 120 -2.24 -2.17 -3.34
N PHE A 121 -2.82 -1.80 -4.48
CA PHE A 121 -3.47 -2.72 -5.41
C PHE A 121 -3.13 -2.31 -6.85
N THR A 122 -2.14 -2.97 -7.44
CA THR A 122 -1.45 -2.50 -8.66
C THR A 122 -1.72 -3.42 -9.83
N LEU A 123 -2.20 -2.88 -10.95
CA LEU A 123 -2.37 -3.61 -12.20
C LEU A 123 -0.99 -3.97 -12.78
N LEU A 124 -0.74 -5.27 -12.97
CA LEU A 124 0.50 -5.77 -13.57
C LEU A 124 0.36 -5.98 -15.07
N SER A 125 -0.74 -6.61 -15.50
CA SER A 125 -0.98 -6.90 -16.90
C SER A 125 -2.46 -6.93 -17.22
N SER A 126 -2.81 -6.67 -18.48
CA SER A 126 -4.14 -6.88 -19.01
C SER A 126 -4.06 -7.25 -20.49
N SER A 127 -4.91 -8.18 -20.94
CA SER A 127 -5.05 -8.52 -22.36
C SER A 127 -5.81 -7.45 -23.15
N THR A 128 -6.34 -6.43 -22.49
CA THR A 128 -7.10 -5.33 -23.10
C THR A 128 -6.51 -3.97 -22.73
N ALA A 129 -6.41 -3.07 -23.70
CA ALA A 129 -5.92 -1.71 -23.45
C ALA A 129 -6.92 -0.84 -22.66
N SER A 130 -8.19 -1.24 -22.56
CA SER A 130 -9.23 -0.46 -21.91
C SER A 130 -9.33 -0.70 -20.40
N PHE A 131 -8.73 -1.78 -19.89
CA PHE A 131 -8.63 -2.03 -18.46
C PHE A 131 -7.33 -1.40 -17.94
N THR A 132 -7.46 -0.44 -17.03
CA THR A 132 -6.33 0.36 -16.53
C THR A 132 -6.35 0.39 -15.01
N GLN A 133 -5.27 0.88 -14.39
CA GLN A 133 -5.16 1.05 -12.94
C GLN A 133 -6.37 1.79 -12.31
N SER A 134 -7.02 2.69 -13.05
CA SER A 134 -8.21 3.42 -12.59
C SER A 134 -9.43 2.53 -12.28
N LYS A 135 -9.39 1.26 -12.71
CA LYS A 135 -10.43 0.26 -12.45
C LYS A 135 -10.22 -0.49 -11.13
N LEU A 136 -9.06 -0.31 -10.50
CA LEU A 136 -8.72 -0.93 -9.23
C LEU A 136 -8.77 0.13 -8.12
N ASN A 137 -9.38 -0.22 -7.01
CA ASN A 137 -9.40 0.61 -5.81
C ASN A 137 -9.31 -0.29 -4.57
N PHE A 138 -8.81 0.25 -3.47
CA PHE A 138 -8.71 -0.50 -2.22
C PHE A 138 -8.95 0.39 -1.00
N THR A 139 -9.30 -0.25 0.12
CA THR A 139 -9.26 0.31 1.48
C THR A 139 -8.41 -0.62 2.34
N ALA A 140 -8.36 -0.47 3.67
CA ALA A 140 -7.63 -1.39 4.54
C ALA A 140 -8.08 -2.85 4.34
N ASP A 141 -9.39 -3.08 4.22
CA ASP A 141 -9.96 -4.44 4.28
C ASP A 141 -10.68 -4.84 2.99
N THR A 142 -10.74 -3.95 1.99
CA THR A 142 -11.50 -4.21 0.76
C THR A 142 -10.69 -3.95 -0.51
N LEU A 143 -10.77 -4.87 -1.46
CA LEU A 143 -10.29 -4.69 -2.84
C LEU A 143 -11.50 -4.56 -3.77
N ARG A 144 -11.44 -3.62 -4.69
CA ARG A 144 -12.54 -3.34 -5.64
C ARG A 144 -12.03 -3.38 -7.06
N VAL A 145 -12.73 -4.14 -7.89
CA VAL A 145 -12.51 -4.23 -9.32
C VAL A 145 -13.75 -3.69 -10.02
N ASN A 146 -13.57 -2.68 -10.87
CA ASN A 146 -14.66 -2.00 -11.56
C ASN A 146 -14.58 -2.14 -13.08
N PHE A 147 -15.50 -2.90 -13.65
CA PHE A 147 -15.65 -3.09 -15.09
C PHE A 147 -16.66 -2.14 -15.74
N THR A 148 -17.19 -1.17 -15.01
CA THR A 148 -18.12 -0.17 -15.58
C THR A 148 -17.45 0.57 -16.75
N GLY A 149 -18.18 0.69 -17.86
CA GLY A 149 -17.71 1.37 -19.07
C GLY A 149 -16.67 0.58 -19.85
N PHE A 150 -16.57 -0.73 -19.61
CA PHE A 150 -15.65 -1.64 -20.28
C PHE A 150 -16.43 -2.76 -20.98
N TYR A 151 -15.88 -3.24 -22.10
CA TYR A 151 -16.41 -4.38 -22.85
C TYR A 151 -15.53 -5.59 -22.59
N MET A 152 -16.12 -6.66 -22.09
CA MET A 152 -15.46 -7.95 -21.94
C MET A 152 -15.68 -8.78 -23.19
N GLU A 153 -14.63 -9.45 -23.65
CA GLU A 153 -14.68 -10.44 -24.72
C GLU A 153 -14.03 -11.73 -24.18
N THR A 154 -14.46 -12.89 -24.70
CA THR A 154 -13.92 -14.20 -24.31
C THR A 154 -12.40 -14.20 -24.26
N GLY A 155 -11.81 -14.68 -23.16
CA GLY A 155 -10.35 -14.69 -22.97
C GLY A 155 -9.78 -13.36 -22.50
N THR A 156 -10.61 -12.40 -22.08
CA THR A 156 -10.14 -11.24 -21.34
C THR A 156 -9.50 -11.70 -20.04
N LEU A 157 -8.26 -11.27 -19.79
CA LEU A 157 -7.45 -11.65 -18.64
C LEU A 157 -6.75 -10.39 -18.11
N PHE A 158 -6.68 -10.24 -16.79
CA PHE A 158 -5.76 -9.30 -16.18
C PHE A 158 -5.20 -9.85 -14.87
N THR A 159 -4.05 -9.31 -14.48
CA THR A 159 -3.39 -9.66 -13.23
C THR A 159 -3.06 -8.41 -12.43
N ALA A 160 -3.25 -8.47 -11.12
CA ALA A 160 -2.96 -7.38 -10.21
C ALA A 160 -2.23 -7.87 -8.97
N GLN A 161 -1.30 -7.06 -8.47
CA GLN A 161 -0.57 -7.31 -7.23
C GLN A 161 -1.24 -6.60 -6.08
N ILE A 162 -1.47 -7.32 -5.00
CA ILE A 162 -1.93 -6.82 -3.71
C ILE A 162 -0.71 -6.72 -2.80
N GLU A 163 -0.58 -5.58 -2.14
CA GLU A 163 0.46 -5.34 -1.15
C GLU A 163 -0.19 -4.95 0.16
N THR A 164 0.37 -5.41 1.27
CA THR A 164 -0.11 -5.08 2.62
C THR A 164 0.92 -4.20 3.33
N ALA A 165 0.47 -3.48 4.34
CA ALA A 165 1.37 -2.73 5.20
C ALA A 165 2.23 -3.73 5.99
N VAL A 166 3.56 -3.64 5.85
CA VAL A 166 4.44 -4.38 6.75
C VAL A 166 4.27 -3.78 8.14
N SER A 167 3.78 -4.59 9.08
CA SER A 167 3.72 -4.21 10.49
C SER A 167 5.09 -3.69 10.91
N ALA A 168 5.15 -2.48 11.45
CA ALA A 168 6.40 -1.82 11.78
C ALA A 168 7.20 -2.73 12.71
N VAL A 169 8.22 -3.40 12.17
CA VAL A 169 9.07 -4.29 12.96
C VAL A 169 9.70 -3.42 14.05
N PRO A 170 9.51 -3.74 15.34
CA PRO A 170 10.11 -2.97 16.42
C PRO A 170 11.60 -2.85 16.15
N LEU A 171 12.09 -1.61 16.04
CA LEU A 171 13.51 -1.36 15.85
C LEU A 171 14.27 -2.16 16.92
N PRO A 172 15.34 -2.89 16.55
CA PRO A 172 16.14 -3.61 17.53
C PRO A 172 16.51 -2.65 18.66
N ALA A 173 16.42 -3.09 19.92
CA ALA A 173 16.72 -2.25 21.09
C ALA A 173 18.14 -1.63 21.04
N THR A 174 19.01 -2.19 20.21
CA THR A 174 20.34 -1.66 19.90
C THR A 174 20.30 -0.32 19.16
N PHE A 175 19.27 -0.02 18.37
CA PHE A 175 19.19 1.22 17.58
C PHE A 175 18.97 2.45 18.48
N PRO A 176 17.98 2.46 19.40
CA PRO A 176 17.88 3.52 20.40
C PRO A 176 19.13 3.62 21.27
N ALA A 177 19.71 2.47 21.68
CA ALA A 177 20.93 2.46 22.50
C ALA A 177 22.15 3.03 21.77
N LEU A 178 22.31 2.75 20.47
CA LEU A 178 23.36 3.30 19.63
C LEU A 178 23.20 4.82 19.49
N LEU A 179 21.98 5.30 19.21
CA LEU A 179 21.68 6.73 19.11
C LEU A 179 21.96 7.45 20.43
N LEU A 180 21.56 6.86 21.56
CA LEU A 180 21.88 7.38 22.89
C LEU A 180 23.38 7.38 23.16
N GLY A 181 24.11 6.33 22.76
CA GLY A 181 25.57 6.25 22.88
C GLY A 181 26.29 7.34 22.09
N ILE A 182 25.94 7.53 20.82
CA ILE A 182 26.51 8.56 19.95
C ILE A 182 26.16 9.96 20.46
N GLY A 183 24.90 10.18 20.86
CA GLY A 183 24.45 11.43 21.46
C GLY A 183 25.22 11.76 22.75
N GLY A 184 25.41 10.75 23.62
CA GLY A 184 26.21 10.86 24.83
C GLY A 184 27.65 11.31 24.55
N LEU A 185 28.34 10.65 23.60
CA LEU A 185 29.71 11.02 23.22
C LEU A 185 29.81 12.44 22.65
N ALA A 186 28.86 12.86 21.83
CA ALA A 186 28.82 14.21 21.26
C ALA A 186 28.66 15.29 22.35
N THR A 187 27.82 15.05 23.36
CA THR A 187 27.63 15.99 24.48
C THR A 187 28.88 16.09 25.36
N LEU A 188 29.56 14.97 25.64
CA LEU A 188 30.81 14.96 26.40
C LEU A 188 31.90 15.78 25.68
N ARG A 189 32.06 15.61 24.36
CA ARG A 189 33.03 16.37 23.56
C ARG A 189 32.78 17.88 23.57
N ARG A 190 31.50 18.30 23.63
CA ARG A 190 31.15 19.73 23.75
C ARG A 190 31.55 20.33 25.10
N ARG A 191 31.46 19.57 26.20
CA ARG A 191 31.83 20.07 27.54
C ARG A 191 33.33 20.30 27.65
N GLN A 192 34.14 19.38 27.10
CA GLN A 192 35.61 19.50 27.13
C GLN A 192 36.13 20.75 26.39
N ARG A 193 35.51 21.12 25.26
CA ARG A 193 35.90 22.32 24.49
C ARG A 193 35.55 23.65 25.14
N ARG A 194 34.73 23.67 26.20
CA ARG A 194 34.37 24.89 26.94
C ARG A 194 35.22 25.08 28.20
N ALA A 195 35.95 24.05 28.61
CA ALA A 195 36.83 24.08 29.78
C ALA A 195 38.27 24.52 29.45
N VAL A 196 38.54 24.81 28.16
CA VAL A 196 39.77 25.39 27.63
C VAL A 196 39.44 26.76 27.09
#